data_AF-A0A423LKD6-F1
#
_entry.id   AF-A0A423LKD6-F1
#
_cell.length_a   1.000
_cell.length_b   1.000
_cell.length_c   1.000
_cell.angle_alpha   90.00
_cell.angle_beta   90.00
_cell.angle_gamma   90.00
#
_symmetry.space_group_name_H-M   'P 1'
#
loop_
_entity.id
_entity.type
_entity.pdbx_description
1 polymer ?
#
loop_
_entity_poly.entity_id
_entity_poly.type
_entity_poly.pdbx_seq_one_letter_code
_entity_poly.pdbx_strand_id
1 'polypeptide(L)'
;MGWLRDAGLTTKLTFAFLFCALMTLLAVMVGGHGMNEVSRHFKRVLTNNEMSDVNDDVRTSIAEQNRDLYRLLASSIVGGSNAEGAEIIQSIKTNRSLGKTAVILHRENSLLEDNRSVGDLNAKDWLAYQESVDRFISLLETRDVEGARRLMASEVQPSYLRVIDELKIIRRSNSDQLSENIMDGNELVHHNLRVLGIITVLAFMAALAFGVILARLINLPLAMAIRAVQRIESGDLSVPIISTRHDELGQLLLAMNLMQTRLNDDIQQIVMTSDQIFYAANKVAGQVRAVQVASSRGDNAKSS
;
A
#
# COMPACT_ATOMS: atom_id res chain seq x y z
N MET A 1 -27.98 7.59 12.18
CA MET A 1 -27.79 8.65 11.16
C MET A 1 -28.40 10.03 11.54
N GLY A 2 -29.16 10.18 12.63
CA GLY A 2 -29.74 11.48 13.02
C GLY A 2 -28.69 12.56 13.32
N TRP A 3 -27.62 12.21 14.03
CA TRP A 3 -26.53 13.14 14.35
C TRP A 3 -25.93 13.83 13.11
N LEU A 4 -25.71 13.09 12.03
CA LEU A 4 -25.12 13.62 10.79
C LEU A 4 -26.08 14.55 10.03
N ARG A 5 -27.39 14.41 10.25
CA ARG A 5 -28.41 15.28 9.68
C ARG A 5 -28.40 16.65 10.34
N ASP A 6 -28.27 16.68 11.66
CA ASP A 6 -28.32 17.89 12.49
C ASP A 6 -26.94 18.52 12.76
N ALA A 7 -25.85 17.83 12.39
CA ALA A 7 -24.49 18.38 12.45
C ALA A 7 -24.30 19.55 11.47
N GLY A 8 -23.41 20.47 11.83
CA GLY A 8 -23.12 21.63 10.99
C GLY A 8 -22.55 21.28 9.60
N LEU A 9 -22.71 22.15 8.60
CA LEU A 9 -22.21 21.97 7.22
C LEU A 9 -20.70 21.75 7.21
N THR A 10 -19.95 22.58 7.96
CA THR A 10 -18.50 22.44 8.11
C THR A 10 -18.15 21.07 8.68
N THR A 11 -18.86 20.63 9.73
CA THR A 11 -18.66 19.32 10.37
C THR A 11 -18.93 18.16 9.42
N LYS A 12 -19.97 18.25 8.58
CA LYS A 12 -20.28 17.23 7.57
C LYS A 12 -19.17 17.12 6.52
N LEU A 13 -18.69 18.26 6.02
CA LEU A 13 -17.64 18.31 5.02
C LEU A 13 -16.30 17.83 5.60
N THR A 14 -15.91 18.30 6.79
CA THR A 14 -14.66 17.84 7.43
C THR A 14 -14.71 16.34 7.70
N PHE A 15 -15.83 15.79 8.18
CA PHE A 15 -16.00 14.36 8.36
C PHE A 15 -15.88 13.59 7.04
N ALA A 16 -16.45 14.10 5.95
CA ALA A 16 -16.34 13.50 4.63
C ALA A 16 -14.89 13.44 4.13
N PHE A 17 -14.17 14.56 4.21
CA PHE A 17 -12.77 14.62 3.80
C PHE A 17 -11.88 13.75 4.68
N LEU A 18 -12.12 13.73 5.99
CA LEU A 18 -11.37 12.91 6.94
C LEU A 18 -11.65 11.42 6.71
N PHE A 19 -12.89 11.05 6.40
CA PHE A 19 -13.25 9.70 6.01
C PHE A 19 -12.53 9.26 4.72
N CYS A 20 -12.53 10.09 3.68
CA CYS A 20 -11.79 9.81 2.46
C CYS A 20 -10.28 9.69 2.71
N ALA A 21 -9.69 10.60 3.50
CA ALA A 21 -8.28 10.56 3.85
C ALA A 21 -7.91 9.31 4.66
N LEU A 22 -8.80 8.86 5.55
CA LEU A 22 -8.59 7.64 6.33
C LEU A 22 -8.68 6.38 5.45
N MET A 23 -9.60 6.37 4.48
CA MET A 23 -9.70 5.27 3.50
C MET A 23 -8.48 5.20 2.60
N THR A 24 -7.97 6.32 2.11
CA THR A 24 -6.74 6.33 1.31
C THR A 24 -5.53 5.91 2.14
N LEU A 25 -5.41 6.38 3.39
CA LEU A 25 -4.35 5.96 4.31
C LEU A 25 -4.39 4.46 4.57
N LEU A 26 -5.58 3.89 4.82
CA LEU A 26 -5.74 2.46 5.06
C LEU A 26 -5.37 1.64 3.82
N ALA A 27 -5.79 2.06 2.63
CA ALA A 27 -5.41 1.40 1.38
C ALA A 27 -3.89 1.43 1.14
N VAL A 28 -3.24 2.57 1.38
CA VAL A 28 -1.78 2.71 1.27
C VAL A 28 -1.07 1.84 2.30
N MET A 29 -1.54 1.81 3.55
CA MET A 29 -0.93 1.01 4.61
C MET A 29 -1.01 -0.49 4.29
N VAL A 30 -2.18 -0.99 3.89
CA VAL A 30 -2.36 -2.40 3.51
C VAL A 30 -1.54 -2.75 2.27
N GLY A 31 -1.59 -1.91 1.23
CA GLY A 31 -0.79 -2.11 0.02
C GLY A 31 0.72 -2.09 0.29
N GLY A 32 1.18 -1.18 1.15
CA GLY A 32 2.57 -1.07 1.56
C GLY A 32 3.05 -2.28 2.36
N HIS A 33 2.24 -2.77 3.30
CA HIS A 33 2.57 -3.99 4.05
C HIS A 33 2.67 -5.21 3.15
N GLY A 34 1.71 -5.42 2.24
CA GLY A 34 1.75 -6.52 1.29
C GLY A 34 2.97 -6.45 0.34
N MET A 35 3.30 -5.25 -0.14
CA MET A 35 4.47 -5.02 -1.01
C MET A 35 5.79 -5.31 -0.28
N ASN A 36 5.90 -4.91 0.99
CA ASN A 36 7.09 -5.21 1.80
C ASN A 36 7.28 -6.72 2.03
N GLU A 37 6.19 -7.46 2.15
CA GLU A 37 6.25 -8.91 2.31
C GLU A 37 6.69 -9.62 1.03
N VAL A 38 6.10 -9.23 -0.10
CA VAL A 38 6.49 -9.72 -1.43
C VAL A 38 7.96 -9.37 -1.73
N SER A 39 8.39 -8.13 -1.43
CA SER A 39 9.77 -7.71 -1.61
C SER A 39 10.76 -8.54 -0.77
N ARG A 40 10.42 -8.83 0.49
CA ARG A 40 11.25 -9.71 1.35
C ARG A 40 11.31 -11.15 0.82
N HIS A 41 10.20 -11.70 0.34
CA HIS A 41 10.19 -13.03 -0.30
C HIS A 41 11.03 -13.06 -1.57
N PHE A 42 10.86 -12.06 -2.45
CA PHE A 42 11.61 -11.97 -3.69
C PHE A 42 13.12 -11.86 -3.44
N LYS A 43 13.53 -11.08 -2.42
CA LYS A 43 14.93 -10.98 -2.01
C LYS A 43 15.49 -12.33 -1.55
N ARG A 44 14.74 -13.12 -0.78
CA ARG A 44 15.15 -14.47 -0.37
C ARG A 44 15.34 -15.41 -1.57
N VAL A 45 14.42 -15.40 -2.52
CA VAL A 45 14.51 -16.20 -3.76
C VAL A 45 15.74 -15.81 -4.59
N LEU A 46 15.99 -14.51 -4.77
CA LEU A 46 17.18 -14.00 -5.47
C LEU A 46 18.48 -14.40 -4.77
N THR A 47 18.57 -14.17 -3.46
CA THR A 47 19.76 -14.53 -2.69
C THR A 47 20.02 -16.04 -2.72
N ASN A 48 18.98 -16.87 -2.60
CA ASN A 48 19.15 -18.33 -2.71
C ASN A 48 19.58 -18.75 -4.13
N ASN A 49 19.12 -18.06 -5.18
CA ASN A 49 19.52 -18.34 -6.56
C ASN A 49 20.98 -17.95 -6.82
N GLU A 50 21.42 -16.76 -6.38
CA GLU A 50 22.83 -16.34 -6.48
C GLU A 50 23.78 -17.30 -5.72
N MET A 51 23.32 -17.83 -4.58
CA MET A 51 24.07 -18.84 -3.82
C MET A 51 24.17 -20.19 -4.55
N SER A 52 23.24 -20.52 -5.45
CA SER A 52 23.33 -21.72 -6.28
C SER A 52 24.50 -21.63 -7.26
N ASP A 53 24.66 -20.50 -7.95
CA ASP A 53 25.76 -20.29 -8.90
C ASP A 53 27.13 -20.36 -8.20
N VAL A 54 27.25 -19.74 -7.02
CA VAL A 54 28.50 -19.81 -6.23
C VAL A 54 28.82 -21.25 -5.80
N ASN A 55 27.81 -22.05 -5.46
CA ASN A 55 28.01 -23.47 -5.12
C ASN A 55 28.43 -24.32 -6.33
N ASP A 56 28.01 -23.96 -7.53
CA ASP A 56 28.41 -24.61 -8.78
C ASP A 56 29.87 -24.33 -9.15
N ASP A 57 30.29 -23.07 -9.07
CA ASP A 57 31.68 -22.66 -9.29
C ASP A 57 32.61 -23.36 -8.30
N VAL A 58 32.24 -23.39 -7.02
CA VAL A 58 33.10 -24.00 -6.00
C VAL A 58 33.18 -25.51 -6.16
N ARG A 59 32.07 -26.20 -6.44
CA ARG A 59 32.12 -27.65 -6.74
C ARG A 59 33.06 -27.93 -7.91
N THR A 60 33.03 -27.06 -8.92
CA THR A 60 33.92 -27.14 -10.09
C THR A 60 35.38 -26.96 -9.66
N SER A 61 35.72 -25.93 -8.88
CA SER A 61 37.08 -25.72 -8.36
C SER A 61 37.61 -26.90 -7.55
N ILE A 62 36.78 -27.52 -6.70
CA ILE A 62 37.19 -28.70 -5.91
C ILE A 62 37.46 -29.91 -6.82
N ALA A 63 36.63 -30.12 -7.85
CA ALA A 63 36.85 -31.16 -8.84
C ALA A 63 38.11 -30.91 -9.69
N GLU A 64 38.38 -29.66 -10.06
CA GLU A 64 39.59 -29.26 -10.76
C GLU A 64 40.84 -29.44 -9.89
N GLN A 65 40.78 -29.10 -8.61
CA GLN A 65 41.87 -29.38 -7.66
C GLN A 65 42.18 -30.88 -7.64
N ASN A 66 41.16 -31.74 -7.51
CA ASN A 66 41.36 -33.19 -7.50
C ASN A 66 41.96 -33.70 -8.83
N ARG A 67 41.47 -33.21 -9.97
CA ARG A 67 42.05 -33.47 -11.29
C ARG A 67 43.52 -33.07 -11.34
N ASP A 68 43.86 -31.89 -10.83
CA ASP A 68 45.22 -31.37 -10.84
C ASP A 68 46.17 -32.16 -9.92
N LEU A 69 45.67 -32.78 -8.84
CA LEU A 69 46.44 -33.74 -8.05
C LEU A 69 46.81 -34.99 -8.85
N TYR A 70 45.87 -35.54 -9.63
CA TYR A 70 46.18 -36.63 -10.55
C TYR A 70 47.17 -36.22 -11.65
N ARG A 71 47.05 -35.00 -12.19
CA ARG A 71 48.02 -34.45 -13.15
C ARG A 71 49.41 -34.30 -12.53
N LEU A 72 49.49 -33.82 -11.30
CA LEU A 72 50.76 -33.66 -10.58
C LEU A 72 51.43 -35.02 -10.31
N LEU A 73 50.64 -36.04 -9.93
CA LEU A 73 51.13 -37.41 -9.77
C LEU A 73 51.68 -37.96 -11.08
N ALA A 74 50.92 -37.82 -12.18
CA ALA A 74 51.31 -38.30 -13.50
C ALA A 74 52.58 -37.60 -14.01
N SER A 75 52.66 -36.27 -13.89
CA SER A 75 53.85 -35.48 -14.26
C SER A 75 55.08 -35.93 -13.44
N SER A 76 54.90 -36.22 -12.15
CA SER A 76 55.97 -36.72 -11.27
C SER A 76 56.46 -38.13 -11.67
N ILE A 77 55.59 -38.98 -12.24
CA ILE A 77 55.96 -40.31 -12.75
C ILE A 77 56.73 -40.22 -14.06
N VAL A 78 56.29 -39.34 -14.98
CA VAL A 78 56.85 -39.23 -16.34
C VAL A 78 58.09 -38.33 -16.39
N GLY A 79 58.41 -37.64 -15.29
CA GLY A 79 59.57 -36.74 -15.21
C GLY A 79 59.32 -35.38 -15.88
N GLY A 80 58.11 -34.83 -15.72
CA GLY A 80 57.74 -33.51 -16.22
C GLY A 80 58.63 -32.39 -15.71
N SER A 81 58.56 -31.23 -16.38
CA SER A 81 59.42 -30.10 -16.05
C SER A 81 59.05 -29.45 -14.70
N ASN A 82 60.04 -28.86 -14.02
CA ASN A 82 59.78 -28.10 -12.79
C ASN A 82 58.79 -26.94 -13.01
N ALA A 83 58.75 -26.37 -14.22
CA ALA A 83 57.82 -25.30 -14.57
C ALA A 83 56.37 -25.80 -14.66
N GLU A 84 56.15 -26.97 -15.27
CA GLU A 84 54.83 -27.62 -15.35
C GLU A 84 54.31 -28.01 -13.95
N GLY A 85 55.15 -28.60 -13.10
CA GLY A 85 54.79 -28.92 -11.72
C GLY A 85 54.41 -27.67 -10.91
N ALA A 86 55.15 -26.57 -11.08
CA ALA A 86 54.85 -25.30 -10.43
C ALA A 86 53.52 -24.69 -10.90
N GLU A 87 53.20 -24.78 -12.20
CA GLU A 87 51.92 -24.34 -12.75
C GLU A 87 50.75 -25.13 -12.15
N ILE A 88 50.87 -26.47 -12.08
CA ILE A 88 49.83 -27.33 -11.50
C ILE A 88 49.63 -27.02 -10.02
N ILE A 89 50.72 -26.86 -9.25
CA ILE A 89 50.65 -26.47 -7.83
C ILE A 89 49.98 -25.10 -7.67
N GLN A 90 50.24 -24.16 -8.58
CA GLN A 90 49.59 -22.85 -8.55
C GLN A 90 48.09 -22.97 -8.83
N SER A 91 47.67 -23.80 -9.80
CA SER A 91 46.25 -24.11 -10.05
C SER A 91 45.58 -24.72 -8.81
N ILE A 92 46.23 -25.68 -8.15
CA ILE A 92 45.75 -26.29 -6.89
C ILE A 92 45.53 -25.22 -5.81
N LYS A 93 46.46 -24.27 -5.65
CA LYS A 93 46.34 -23.17 -4.67
C LYS A 93 45.18 -22.23 -4.98
N THR A 94 45.01 -21.86 -6.26
CA THR A 94 43.88 -21.03 -6.71
C THR A 94 42.55 -21.72 -6.41
N ASN A 95 42.42 -22.98 -6.81
CA ASN A 95 41.20 -23.76 -6.60
C ASN A 95 40.91 -24.05 -5.13
N ARG A 96 41.95 -24.24 -4.29
CA ARG A 96 41.80 -24.28 -2.82
C ARG A 96 41.23 -22.98 -2.27
N SER A 97 41.71 -21.83 -2.75
CA SER A 97 41.24 -20.52 -2.30
C SER A 97 39.77 -20.31 -2.65
N LEU A 98 39.36 -20.69 -3.86
CA LEU A 98 37.95 -20.64 -4.29
C LEU A 98 37.08 -21.61 -3.47
N GLY A 99 37.56 -22.83 -3.24
CA GLY A 99 36.87 -23.83 -2.41
C GLY A 99 36.61 -23.37 -0.97
N LYS A 100 37.57 -22.65 -0.37
CA LYS A 100 37.43 -22.07 0.97
C LYS A 100 36.26 -21.08 1.07
N THR A 101 35.96 -20.35 -0.01
CA THR A 101 34.86 -19.38 -0.04
C THR A 101 33.50 -20.04 0.16
N ALA A 102 33.22 -21.22 -0.43
CA ALA A 102 31.95 -21.93 -0.17
C ALA A 102 31.80 -22.37 1.28
N VAL A 103 32.86 -22.88 1.89
CA VAL A 103 32.81 -23.35 3.28
C VAL A 103 32.48 -22.20 4.23
N ILE A 104 33.05 -21.01 3.97
CA ILE A 104 32.76 -19.80 4.76
C ILE A 104 31.33 -19.31 4.49
N LEU A 105 30.96 -19.13 3.23
CA LEU A 105 29.63 -18.63 2.84
C LEU A 105 28.51 -19.54 3.33
N HIS A 106 28.70 -20.86 3.23
CA HIS A 106 27.73 -21.83 3.72
C HIS A 106 27.64 -21.79 5.25
N ARG A 107 28.77 -21.72 5.97
CA ARG A 107 28.74 -21.57 7.43
C ARG A 107 28.00 -20.32 7.89
N GLU A 108 28.12 -19.21 7.18
CA GLU A 108 27.43 -17.95 7.53
C GLU A 108 25.92 -18.02 7.23
N ASN A 109 25.52 -18.62 6.10
CA ASN A 109 24.10 -18.75 5.73
C ASN A 109 23.37 -19.86 6.51
N SER A 110 24.04 -20.95 6.85
CA SER A 110 23.48 -22.04 7.68
C SER A 110 23.23 -21.65 9.13
N LEU A 111 23.62 -20.44 9.56
CA LEU A 111 23.24 -19.87 10.85
C LEU A 111 21.83 -19.25 10.84
N LEU A 112 21.22 -19.09 9.67
CA LEU A 112 19.86 -18.56 9.49
C LEU A 112 18.81 -19.66 9.32
N GLU A 113 19.23 -20.91 9.08
CA GLU A 113 18.36 -22.08 8.86
C GLU A 113 18.76 -23.27 9.76
N ASP A 114 17.93 -24.32 9.81
CA ASP A 114 18.12 -25.55 10.61
C ASP A 114 19.33 -26.41 10.17
N ASN A 115 20.12 -25.94 9.20
CA ASN A 115 21.21 -26.65 8.53
C ASN A 115 22.59 -26.46 9.17
N ARG A 116 22.66 -25.92 10.39
CA ARG A 116 23.93 -25.64 11.10
C ARG A 116 24.83 -26.87 11.23
N SER A 117 24.25 -28.04 11.48
CA SER A 117 24.99 -29.31 11.63
C SER A 117 25.67 -29.74 10.32
N VAL A 118 25.01 -29.55 9.18
CA VAL A 118 25.56 -29.88 7.85
C VAL A 118 26.68 -28.90 7.49
N GLY A 119 26.53 -27.63 7.85
CA GLY A 119 27.58 -26.62 7.65
C GLY A 119 28.85 -26.86 8.45
N ASP A 120 28.71 -27.30 9.71
CA ASP A 120 29.85 -27.63 10.57
C ASP A 120 30.58 -28.91 10.10
N LEU A 121 29.85 -29.90 9.57
CA LEU A 121 30.42 -31.13 8.99
C LEU A 121 31.25 -30.82 7.73
N ASN A 122 30.72 -30.02 6.81
CA ASN A 122 31.42 -29.61 5.59
C ASN A 122 32.73 -28.87 5.90
N ALA A 123 32.71 -27.96 6.88
CA ALA A 123 33.93 -27.25 7.27
C ALA A 123 35.02 -28.19 7.80
N LYS A 124 34.64 -29.20 8.57
CA LYS A 124 35.57 -30.20 9.11
C LYS A 124 36.13 -31.10 8.01
N ASP A 125 35.28 -31.65 7.15
CA ASP A 125 35.71 -32.59 6.11
C ASP A 125 36.49 -31.88 4.99
N TRP A 126 36.20 -30.60 4.72
CA TRP A 126 37.04 -29.74 3.89
C TRP A 126 38.46 -29.59 4.45
N LEU A 127 38.61 -29.30 5.75
CA LEU A 127 39.91 -29.19 6.38
C LEU A 127 40.69 -30.50 6.28
N ALA A 128 40.04 -31.63 6.57
CA ALA A 128 40.65 -32.96 6.45
C ALA A 128 41.09 -33.28 5.01
N TYR A 129 40.28 -32.92 4.01
CA TYR A 129 40.67 -33.03 2.60
C TYR A 129 41.91 -32.19 2.31
N GLN A 130 41.96 -30.92 2.72
CA GLN A 130 43.11 -30.05 2.46
C GLN A 130 44.39 -30.51 3.18
N GLU A 131 44.28 -31.03 4.40
CA GLU A 131 45.42 -31.65 5.11
C GLU A 131 45.96 -32.88 4.35
N SER A 132 45.08 -33.70 3.79
CA SER A 132 45.49 -34.84 2.95
C SER A 132 46.18 -34.39 1.65
N VAL A 133 45.72 -33.28 1.06
CA VAL A 133 46.34 -32.66 -0.12
C VAL A 133 47.74 -32.13 0.21
N ASP A 134 47.92 -31.45 1.34
CA ASP A 134 49.22 -30.92 1.76
C ASP A 134 50.24 -32.05 2.00
N ARG A 135 49.81 -33.15 2.64
CA ARG A 135 50.65 -34.36 2.78
C ARG A 135 50.99 -34.99 1.44
N PHE A 136 50.04 -35.06 0.52
CA PHE A 136 50.25 -35.59 -0.83
C PHE A 136 51.30 -34.79 -1.61
N ILE A 137 51.20 -33.46 -1.59
CA ILE A 137 52.17 -32.57 -2.26
C ILE A 137 53.57 -32.75 -1.62
N SER A 138 53.66 -32.81 -0.29
CA SER A 138 54.94 -33.00 0.42
C SER A 138 55.64 -34.33 0.06
N LEU A 139 54.88 -35.41 -0.14
CA LEU A 139 55.43 -36.68 -0.63
C LEU A 139 56.02 -36.55 -2.04
N LEU A 140 55.37 -35.80 -2.94
CA LEU A 140 55.90 -35.54 -4.28
C LEU A 140 57.13 -34.61 -4.26
N GLU A 141 57.17 -33.62 -3.38
CA GLU A 141 58.34 -32.74 -3.18
C GLU A 141 59.57 -33.53 -2.69
N THR A 142 59.36 -34.52 -1.83
CA THR A 142 60.40 -35.45 -1.34
C THR A 142 60.68 -36.61 -2.30
N ARG A 143 60.06 -36.60 -3.50
CA ARG A 143 60.15 -37.62 -4.55
C ARG A 143 59.65 -39.02 -4.17
N ASP A 144 58.85 -39.13 -3.11
CA ASP A 144 58.13 -40.36 -2.76
C ASP A 144 56.83 -40.49 -3.57
N VAL A 145 56.97 -40.79 -4.86
CA VAL A 145 55.84 -40.95 -5.80
C VAL A 145 54.94 -42.12 -5.39
N GLU A 146 55.52 -43.19 -4.87
CA GLU A 146 54.79 -44.41 -4.51
C GLU A 146 54.02 -44.22 -3.19
N GLY A 147 54.58 -43.47 -2.23
CA GLY A 147 53.85 -42.96 -1.07
C GLY A 147 52.70 -42.03 -1.46
N ALA A 148 52.95 -41.07 -2.36
CA ALA A 148 51.92 -40.16 -2.86
C ALA A 148 50.78 -40.92 -3.56
N ARG A 149 51.11 -41.93 -4.38
CA ARG A 149 50.12 -42.81 -5.05
C ARG A 149 49.25 -43.55 -4.05
N ARG A 150 49.84 -44.11 -2.99
CA ARG A 150 49.07 -44.77 -1.91
C ARG A 150 48.17 -43.79 -1.19
N LEU A 151 48.70 -42.64 -0.78
CA LEU A 151 47.93 -41.60 -0.07
C LEU A 151 46.78 -41.06 -0.92
N MET A 152 46.99 -40.92 -2.23
CA MET A 152 45.94 -40.51 -3.18
C MET A 152 44.74 -41.46 -3.12
N ALA A 153 45.00 -42.78 -3.12
CA ALA A 153 43.96 -43.79 -3.09
C ALA A 153 43.34 -43.98 -1.70
N SER A 154 44.13 -43.92 -0.63
CA SER A 154 43.67 -44.24 0.72
C SER A 154 43.01 -43.07 1.46
N GLU A 155 43.39 -41.83 1.17
CA GLU A 155 42.94 -40.66 1.93
C GLU A 155 42.42 -39.51 1.07
N VAL A 156 43.16 -39.09 0.04
CA VAL A 156 42.79 -37.90 -0.75
C VAL A 156 41.48 -38.13 -1.49
N GLN A 157 41.39 -39.21 -2.27
CA GLN A 157 40.19 -39.51 -3.06
C GLN A 157 38.95 -39.76 -2.18
N PRO A 158 39.01 -40.56 -1.08
CA PRO A 158 37.88 -40.69 -0.15
C PRO A 158 37.45 -39.37 0.51
N SER A 159 38.40 -38.49 0.85
CA SER A 159 38.08 -37.19 1.47
C SER A 159 37.48 -36.21 0.47
N TYR A 160 37.96 -36.20 -0.78
CA TYR A 160 37.36 -35.47 -1.89
C TYR A 160 35.89 -35.89 -2.12
N LEU A 161 35.63 -37.21 -2.16
CA LEU A 161 34.27 -37.72 -2.39
C LEU A 161 33.30 -37.31 -1.28
N ARG A 162 33.74 -37.35 -0.02
CA ARG A 162 32.93 -36.87 1.13
C ARG A 162 32.53 -35.41 0.96
N VAL A 163 33.49 -34.52 0.70
CA VAL A 163 33.23 -33.09 0.51
C VAL A 163 32.25 -32.85 -0.65
N ILE A 164 32.44 -33.53 -1.78
CA ILE A 164 31.56 -33.35 -2.95
C ILE A 164 30.15 -33.91 -2.70
N ASP A 165 30.01 -35.02 -1.97
CA ASP A 165 28.69 -35.58 -1.66
C ASP A 165 27.94 -34.72 -0.63
N GLU A 166 28.61 -34.16 0.37
CA GLU A 166 28.02 -33.18 1.28
C GLU A 166 27.54 -31.92 0.53
N LEU A 167 28.36 -31.39 -0.39
CA LEU A 167 27.96 -30.26 -1.25
C LEU A 167 26.75 -30.59 -2.14
N LYS A 168 26.59 -31.84 -2.59
CA LYS A 168 25.38 -32.27 -3.32
C LYS A 168 24.14 -32.29 -2.43
N ILE A 169 24.27 -32.75 -1.17
CA ILE A 169 23.16 -32.76 -0.21
C ILE A 169 22.70 -31.32 0.04
N ILE A 170 23.63 -30.41 0.29
CA ILE A 170 23.37 -28.98 0.48
C ILE A 170 22.64 -28.41 -0.75
N ARG A 171 23.15 -28.68 -1.96
CA ARG A 171 22.51 -28.20 -3.20
C ARG A 171 21.08 -28.71 -3.34
N ARG A 172 20.83 -29.99 -3.07
CA ARG A 172 19.47 -30.57 -3.13
C ARG A 172 18.54 -29.89 -2.13
N SER A 173 18.98 -29.73 -0.88
CA SER A 173 18.22 -29.01 0.15
C SER A 173 17.87 -27.59 -0.30
N ASN A 174 18.85 -26.84 -0.82
CA ASN A 174 18.61 -25.46 -1.29
C ASN A 174 17.66 -25.41 -2.49
N SER A 175 17.76 -26.37 -3.41
CA SER A 175 16.87 -26.47 -4.58
C SER A 175 15.43 -26.82 -4.19
N ASP A 176 15.26 -27.76 -3.26
CA ASP A 176 13.95 -28.19 -2.77
C ASP A 176 13.27 -27.03 -2.02
N GLN A 177 14.01 -26.36 -1.13
CA GLN A 177 13.55 -25.15 -0.45
C GLN A 177 13.24 -24.01 -1.43
N LEU A 178 14.02 -23.83 -2.51
CA LEU A 178 13.75 -22.79 -3.51
C LEU A 178 12.40 -23.05 -4.20
N SER A 179 12.13 -24.30 -4.56
CA SER A 179 10.84 -24.70 -5.16
C SER A 179 9.68 -24.43 -4.21
N GLU A 180 9.82 -24.81 -2.93
CA GLU A 180 8.81 -24.57 -1.89
C GLU A 180 8.58 -23.07 -1.66
N ASN A 181 9.66 -22.29 -1.53
CA ASN A 181 9.60 -20.83 -1.35
C ASN A 181 8.95 -20.10 -2.54
N ILE A 182 9.10 -20.60 -3.78
CA ILE A 182 8.43 -20.06 -4.97
C ILE A 182 6.92 -20.35 -4.91
N MET A 183 6.53 -21.57 -4.51
CA MET A 183 5.12 -21.94 -4.35
C MET A 183 4.43 -21.12 -3.26
N ASP A 184 5.05 -21.02 -2.08
CA ASP A 184 4.59 -20.20 -0.97
C ASP A 184 4.52 -18.72 -1.35
N GLY A 185 5.51 -18.23 -2.10
CA GLY A 185 5.53 -16.86 -2.61
C GLY A 185 4.34 -16.56 -3.51
N ASN A 186 3.94 -17.50 -4.38
CA ASN A 186 2.79 -17.31 -5.26
C ASN A 186 1.47 -17.34 -4.49
N GLU A 187 1.32 -18.24 -3.51
CA GLU A 187 0.16 -18.24 -2.62
C GLU A 187 0.05 -16.94 -1.83
N LEU A 188 1.18 -16.43 -1.31
CA LEU A 188 1.25 -15.18 -0.59
C LEU A 188 0.84 -13.98 -1.46
N VAL A 189 1.34 -13.90 -2.70
CA VAL A 189 0.93 -12.87 -3.66
C VAL A 189 -0.57 -12.94 -3.91
N HIS A 190 -1.11 -14.13 -4.17
CA HIS A 190 -2.55 -14.31 -4.40
C HIS A 190 -3.40 -14.00 -3.16
N HIS A 191 -2.91 -14.29 -1.96
CA HIS A 191 -3.56 -13.93 -0.71
C HIS A 191 -3.59 -12.41 -0.54
N ASN A 192 -2.44 -11.75 -0.68
CA ASN A 192 -2.30 -10.30 -0.53
C ASN A 192 -3.13 -9.54 -1.58
N LEU A 193 -3.16 -10.01 -2.83
CA LEU A 193 -4.03 -9.43 -3.87
C LEU A 193 -5.53 -9.62 -3.56
N ARG A 194 -5.94 -10.77 -3.02
CA ARG A 194 -7.33 -11.01 -2.61
C ARG A 194 -7.75 -10.07 -1.48
N VAL A 195 -6.92 -9.95 -0.44
CA VAL A 195 -7.17 -9.07 0.71
C VAL A 195 -7.23 -7.60 0.26
N LEU A 196 -6.24 -7.16 -0.54
CA LEU A 196 -6.21 -5.80 -1.09
C LEU A 196 -7.44 -5.52 -1.97
N GLY A 197 -7.82 -6.48 -2.82
CA GLY A 197 -9.00 -6.38 -3.68
C GLY A 197 -10.29 -6.21 -2.90
N ILE A 198 -10.50 -7.04 -1.87
CA ILE A 198 -11.69 -6.97 -0.99
C ILE A 198 -11.75 -5.60 -0.28
N ILE A 199 -10.63 -5.17 0.33
CA ILE A 199 -10.57 -3.89 1.04
C ILE A 199 -10.81 -2.71 0.09
N THR A 200 -10.27 -2.76 -1.13
CA THR A 200 -10.46 -1.72 -2.15
C THR A 200 -11.93 -1.63 -2.57
N VAL A 201 -12.59 -2.76 -2.81
CA VAL A 201 -14.02 -2.78 -3.16
C VAL A 201 -14.87 -2.25 -2.01
N LEU A 202 -14.59 -2.66 -0.77
CA LEU A 202 -15.31 -2.16 0.41
C LEU A 202 -15.12 -0.65 0.61
N ALA A 203 -13.90 -0.15 0.46
CA ALA A 203 -13.59 1.28 0.55
C ALA A 203 -14.32 2.07 -0.55
N PHE A 204 -14.34 1.56 -1.78
CA PHE A 204 -15.05 2.17 -2.90
C PHE A 204 -16.57 2.24 -2.64
N MET A 205 -17.17 1.14 -2.21
CA MET A 205 -18.60 1.09 -1.89
C MET A 205 -18.95 2.02 -0.73
N ALA A 206 -18.10 2.09 0.30
CA ALA A 206 -18.29 2.99 1.43
C ALA A 206 -18.19 4.47 1.01
N ALA A 207 -17.21 4.82 0.17
CA ALA A 207 -17.06 6.18 -0.38
C ALA A 207 -18.26 6.58 -1.24
N LEU A 208 -18.75 5.67 -2.09
CA LEU A 208 -19.93 5.90 -2.93
C LEU A 208 -21.19 6.10 -2.09
N ALA A 209 -21.41 5.25 -1.08
CA ALA A 209 -22.53 5.40 -0.15
C ALA A 209 -22.46 6.73 0.61
N PHE A 210 -21.29 7.10 1.12
CA PHE A 210 -21.09 8.38 1.82
C PHE A 210 -21.36 9.59 0.91
N GLY A 211 -20.84 9.55 -0.33
CA GLY A 211 -21.05 10.61 -1.32
C GLY A 211 -22.53 10.83 -1.62
N VAL A 212 -23.29 9.75 -1.83
CA VAL A 212 -24.75 9.82 -2.05
C VAL A 212 -25.49 10.38 -0.83
N ILE A 213 -25.12 9.96 0.39
CA ILE A 213 -25.73 10.46 1.63
C ILE A 213 -25.48 11.95 1.79
N LEU A 214 -24.23 12.42 1.64
CA LEU A 214 -23.86 13.83 1.75
C LEU A 214 -24.55 14.68 0.68
N ALA A 215 -24.58 14.21 -0.57
CA ALA A 215 -25.27 14.91 -1.65
C ALA A 215 -26.75 15.13 -1.31
N ARG A 216 -27.44 14.11 -0.78
CA ARG A 216 -28.85 14.25 -0.34
C ARG A 216 -28.98 15.17 0.88
N LEU A 217 -28.09 15.06 1.86
CA LEU A 217 -28.12 15.89 3.07
C LEU A 217 -27.85 17.37 2.81
N ILE A 218 -27.17 17.73 1.73
CA ILE A 218 -26.85 19.13 1.40
C ILE A 218 -27.79 19.67 0.32
N ASN A 219 -27.96 18.95 -0.80
CA ASN A 219 -28.69 19.49 -1.95
C ASN A 219 -30.19 19.60 -1.70
N LEU A 220 -30.77 18.70 -0.89
CA LEU A 220 -32.21 18.70 -0.61
C LEU A 220 -32.69 19.98 0.13
N PRO A 221 -32.14 20.36 1.30
CA PRO A 221 -32.55 21.59 1.97
C PRO A 221 -32.16 22.86 1.19
N LEU A 222 -31.06 22.82 0.43
CA LEU A 222 -30.65 23.94 -0.41
C LEU A 222 -31.65 24.18 -1.53
N ALA A 223 -32.14 23.11 -2.18
CA ALA A 223 -33.21 23.20 -3.16
C ALA A 223 -34.52 23.73 -2.55
N MET A 224 -34.83 23.37 -1.30
CA MET A 224 -35.98 23.94 -0.57
C MET A 224 -35.81 25.45 -0.36
N ALA A 225 -34.62 25.90 0.05
CA ALA A 225 -34.33 27.32 0.21
C ALA A 225 -34.45 28.08 -1.12
N ILE A 226 -33.89 27.56 -2.21
CA ILE A 226 -34.00 28.18 -3.55
C ILE A 226 -35.46 28.33 -3.97
N ARG A 227 -36.28 27.27 -3.83
CA ARG A 227 -37.71 27.32 -4.15
C ARG A 227 -38.47 28.32 -3.29
N ALA A 228 -38.10 28.45 -2.01
CA ALA A 228 -38.71 29.42 -1.11
C ALA A 228 -38.38 30.86 -1.52
N VAL A 229 -37.13 31.16 -1.91
CA VAL A 229 -36.76 32.49 -2.45
C VAL A 229 -37.57 32.79 -3.72
N GLN A 230 -37.63 31.85 -4.66
CA GLN A 230 -38.37 32.03 -5.93
C GLN A 230 -39.85 32.34 -5.71
N ARG A 231 -40.47 31.71 -4.70
CA ARG A 231 -41.86 32.01 -4.32
C ARG A 231 -42.02 33.41 -3.75
N ILE A 232 -41.15 33.79 -2.82
CA ILE A 232 -41.14 35.14 -2.24
C ILE A 232 -40.96 36.19 -3.34
N GLU A 233 -40.02 35.98 -4.27
CA GLU A 233 -39.79 36.86 -5.42
C GLU A 233 -41.05 37.01 -6.29
N SER A 234 -41.79 35.92 -6.52
CA SER A 234 -43.04 35.94 -7.27
C SER A 234 -44.24 36.54 -6.50
N GLY A 235 -44.06 36.93 -5.24
CA GLY A 235 -45.14 37.44 -4.37
C GLY A 235 -46.03 36.37 -3.75
N ASP A 236 -45.73 35.08 -3.94
CA ASP A 236 -46.46 33.97 -3.31
C ASP A 236 -45.94 33.71 -1.89
N LEU A 237 -46.56 34.38 -0.91
CA LEU A 237 -46.28 34.22 0.52
C LEU A 237 -47.21 33.18 1.20
N SER A 238 -48.03 32.46 0.44
CA SER A 238 -49.08 31.59 1.00
C SER A 238 -48.55 30.26 1.55
N VAL A 239 -47.39 29.80 1.08
CA VAL A 239 -46.83 28.49 1.48
C VAL A 239 -45.78 28.65 2.57
N PRO A 240 -45.98 28.08 3.78
CA PRO A 240 -45.04 28.23 4.88
C PRO A 240 -43.72 27.48 4.62
N ILE A 241 -42.61 28.06 5.09
CA ILE A 241 -41.29 27.46 4.99
C ILE A 241 -41.02 26.68 6.29
N ILE A 242 -41.10 25.35 6.21
CA ILE A 242 -40.94 24.45 7.38
C ILE A 242 -39.56 23.77 7.32
N SER A 243 -38.81 23.83 8.42
CA SER A 243 -37.59 23.07 8.63
C SER A 243 -37.69 22.21 9.88
N THR A 244 -37.25 20.96 9.78
CA THR A 244 -37.09 20.04 10.93
C THR A 244 -35.61 19.79 11.29
N ARG A 245 -34.70 20.55 10.68
CA ARG A 245 -33.26 20.44 10.90
C ARG A 245 -32.78 21.48 11.89
N HIS A 246 -31.76 21.12 12.67
CA HIS A 246 -31.13 21.97 13.67
C HIS A 246 -29.73 22.45 13.27
N ASP A 247 -29.32 22.21 12.01
CA ASP A 247 -28.06 22.66 11.42
C ASP A 247 -28.17 24.06 10.79
N GLU A 248 -27.08 24.58 10.21
CA GLU A 248 -27.06 25.92 9.59
C GLU A 248 -28.02 26.02 8.39
N LEU A 249 -28.31 24.91 7.70
CA LEU A 249 -29.30 24.87 6.62
C LEU A 249 -30.73 24.95 7.19
N GLY A 250 -30.97 24.36 8.36
CA GLY A 250 -32.20 24.55 9.11
C GLY A 250 -32.37 25.98 9.63
N GLN A 251 -31.28 26.60 10.12
CA GLN A 251 -31.28 28.01 10.52
C GLN A 251 -31.54 28.95 9.34
N LEU A 252 -30.97 28.65 8.16
CA LEU A 252 -31.25 29.39 6.93
C LEU A 252 -32.74 29.34 6.57
N LEU A 253 -33.33 28.14 6.53
CA LEU A 253 -34.76 27.97 6.24
C LEU A 253 -35.65 28.68 7.28
N LEU A 254 -35.26 28.66 8.55
CA LEU A 254 -36.00 29.35 9.62
C LEU A 254 -35.91 30.88 9.48
N ALA A 255 -34.73 31.42 9.15
CA ALA A 255 -34.55 32.85 8.88
C ALA A 255 -35.38 33.30 7.67
N MET A 256 -35.43 32.48 6.62
CA MET A 256 -36.28 32.74 5.45
C MET A 256 -37.78 32.72 5.78
N ASN A 257 -38.23 31.78 6.63
CA ASN A 257 -39.61 31.76 7.12
C ASN A 257 -39.96 33.06 7.85
N LEU A 258 -39.07 33.53 8.73
CA LEU A 258 -39.26 34.78 9.46
C LEU A 258 -39.34 36.00 8.52
N MET A 259 -38.53 36.02 7.46
CA MET A 259 -38.59 37.05 6.41
C MET A 259 -39.92 37.03 5.66
N GLN A 260 -40.39 35.84 5.26
CA GLN A 260 -41.69 35.66 4.61
C GLN A 260 -42.84 36.15 5.48
N THR A 261 -42.83 35.82 6.78
CA THR A 261 -43.86 36.28 7.73
C THR A 261 -43.89 37.80 7.82
N ARG A 262 -42.72 38.44 7.99
CA ARG A 262 -42.63 39.92 8.05
C ARG A 262 -43.12 40.59 6.78
N LEU A 263 -42.75 40.07 5.60
CA LEU A 263 -43.25 40.60 4.32
C LEU A 263 -44.78 40.49 4.21
N ASN A 264 -45.37 39.40 4.69
CA ASN A 264 -46.82 39.23 4.69
C ASN A 264 -47.51 40.21 5.64
N ASP A 265 -46.96 40.39 6.85
CA ASP A 265 -47.47 41.36 7.83
C ASP A 265 -47.39 42.79 7.29
N ASP A 266 -46.27 43.16 6.67
CA ASP A 266 -46.07 44.48 6.05
C ASP A 266 -47.10 44.71 4.91
N ILE A 267 -47.34 43.72 4.06
CA ILE A 267 -48.37 43.80 3.00
C ILE A 267 -49.77 43.96 3.62
N GLN A 268 -50.12 43.19 4.65
CA GLN A 268 -51.41 43.33 5.33
C GLN A 268 -51.58 44.73 5.93
N GLN A 269 -50.53 45.28 6.52
CA GLN A 269 -50.53 46.64 7.07
C GLN A 269 -50.70 47.70 5.97
N ILE A 270 -50.06 47.54 4.81
CA ILE A 270 -50.24 48.42 3.65
C ILE A 270 -51.69 48.38 3.16
N VAL A 271 -52.30 47.18 3.06
CA VAL A 271 -53.70 47.02 2.66
C VAL A 271 -54.64 47.72 3.65
N MET A 272 -54.46 47.48 4.96
CA MET A 272 -55.26 48.15 5.99
C MET A 272 -55.11 49.68 5.94
N THR A 273 -53.89 50.18 5.73
CA THR A 273 -53.64 51.63 5.62
C THR A 273 -54.29 52.21 4.36
N SER A 274 -54.27 51.45 3.25
CA SER A 274 -54.90 51.84 1.98
C SER A 274 -56.43 51.89 2.09
N ASP A 275 -57.03 50.93 2.79
CA ASP A 275 -58.46 50.95 3.12
C ASP A 275 -58.81 52.18 3.96
N GLN A 276 -58.02 52.49 5.01
CA GLN A 276 -58.22 53.69 5.82
C GLN A 276 -58.14 54.98 4.99
N ILE A 277 -57.17 55.07 4.07
CA ILE A 277 -57.05 56.19 3.13
C ILE A 277 -58.28 56.26 2.22
N PHE A 278 -58.76 55.14 1.69
CA PHE A 278 -59.95 55.08 0.84
C PHE A 278 -61.22 55.53 1.59
N TYR A 279 -61.41 55.06 2.82
CA TYR A 279 -62.50 55.52 3.69
C TYR A 279 -62.42 57.03 3.97
N ALA A 280 -61.22 57.54 4.30
CA ALA A 280 -61.01 58.96 4.52
C ALA A 280 -61.30 59.80 3.26
N ALA A 281 -60.82 59.35 2.09
CA ALA A 281 -61.07 60.00 0.81
C ALA A 281 -62.56 60.06 0.47
N ASN A 282 -63.30 58.96 0.67
CA ASN A 282 -64.76 58.93 0.47
C ASN A 282 -65.50 59.84 1.45
N LYS A 283 -65.05 59.90 2.71
CA LYS A 283 -65.63 60.83 3.69
C LYS A 283 -65.42 62.28 3.27
N VAL A 284 -64.21 62.63 2.82
CA VAL A 284 -63.89 63.98 2.31
C VAL A 284 -64.72 64.29 1.06
N ALA A 285 -64.81 63.37 0.10
CA ALA A 285 -65.64 63.56 -1.10
C ALA A 285 -67.12 63.75 -0.75
N GLY A 286 -67.63 63.00 0.23
CA GLY A 286 -68.98 63.17 0.78
C GLY A 286 -69.17 64.55 1.43
N GLN A 287 -68.20 65.02 2.21
CA GLN A 287 -68.22 66.35 2.80
C GLN A 287 -68.19 67.46 1.73
N VAL A 288 -67.37 67.32 0.69
CA VAL A 288 -67.32 68.27 -0.43
C VAL A 288 -68.68 68.33 -1.13
N ARG A 289 -69.32 67.18 -1.42
CA ARG A 289 -70.67 67.16 -2.01
C ARG A 289 -71.70 67.84 -1.11
N ALA A 290 -71.64 67.60 0.21
CA ALA A 290 -72.53 68.24 1.17
C ALA A 290 -72.35 69.76 1.20
N VAL A 291 -71.10 70.25 1.16
CA VAL A 291 -70.79 71.69 1.07
C VAL A 291 -71.31 72.28 -0.24
N GLN A 292 -71.16 71.57 -1.37
CA GLN A 292 -71.59 72.05 -2.68
C GLN A 292 -73.13 72.12 -2.79
N VAL A 293 -73.85 71.16 -2.19
CA VAL A 293 -75.33 71.19 -2.06
C VAL A 293 -75.79 72.30 -1.11
N ALA A 294 -75.06 72.56 -0.02
CA ALA A 294 -75.34 73.68 0.86
C ALA A 294 -75.11 75.03 0.17
N SER A 295 -74.05 75.15 -0.63
CA SER A 295 -73.76 76.34 -1.43
C SER A 295 -74.85 76.60 -2.48
N SER A 296 -75.32 75.57 -3.20
CA SER A 296 -76.39 75.74 -4.20
C SER A 296 -77.76 76.06 -3.58
N ARG A 297 -78.04 75.55 -2.37
CA ARG A 297 -79.21 75.98 -1.59
C ARG A 297 -79.08 77.43 -1.09
N GLY A 298 -77.87 77.85 -0.72
CA GLY A 298 -77.58 79.23 -0.30
C GLY A 298 -77.76 80.24 -1.43
N ASP A 299 -77.45 79.88 -2.67
CA ASP A 299 -77.66 80.74 -3.84
C ASP A 299 -79.13 80.85 -4.24
N ASN A 300 -79.91 79.75 -4.18
CA ASN A 300 -81.36 79.79 -4.44
C ASN A 300 -82.16 80.55 -3.36
N ALA A 301 -81.66 80.60 -2.11
CA ALA A 301 -82.28 81.36 -1.03
C ALA A 301 -81.99 82.87 -1.11
N LYS A 302 -81.01 83.29 -1.91
CA LYS A 302 -80.70 84.71 -2.17
C LYS A 302 -81.38 85.26 -3.44
N SER A 303 -81.99 84.40 -4.26
CA SER A 303 -82.67 84.77 -5.51
C SER A 303 -84.20 84.81 -5.42
N SER A 304 -84.77 84.75 -4.22
CA SER A 304 -86.21 84.97 -3.93
C SER A 304 -86.38 86.21 -3.07
#